data_AF-A0A966USM4-F1
#
_entry.id   AF-A0A966USM4-F1
#
_cell.length_a   1.000
_cell.length_b   1.000
_cell.length_c   1.000
_cell.angle_alpha   90.00
_cell.angle_beta   90.00
_cell.angle_gamma   90.00
#
_symmetry.space_group_name_H-M   'P 1'
#
loop_
_entity.id
_entity.type
_entity.pdbx_description
1 polymer ?
#
loop_
_entity_poly.entity_id
_entity_poly.type
_entity_poly.pdbx_seq_one_letter_code
_entity_poly.pdbx_strand_id
1 'polypeptide(L)'
;MTKPLHVINYEGKQYRIPFDLDLGIDNGKVIDVPNRFSGEKASLPWFAVAVYDLIMGAEQFEDYSTMQQGLDWFRQYFPKEYMTLLD
;
A
#
# COMPACT_ATOMS: atom_id res chain seq x y z
N MET A 1 17.43 -7.15 -8.93
CA MET A 1 16.62 -6.55 -7.85
C MET A 1 17.01 -5.09 -7.74
N THR A 2 16.11 -4.18 -8.08
CA THR A 2 16.28 -2.74 -7.85
C THR A 2 16.31 -2.47 -6.35
N LYS A 3 17.14 -1.51 -5.92
CA LYS A 3 17.29 -1.14 -4.51
C LYS A 3 15.97 -0.53 -4.00
N PRO A 4 15.48 -0.88 -2.79
CA PRO A 4 14.28 -0.24 -2.26
C PRO A 4 14.51 1.26 -2.04
N LEU A 5 13.51 2.06 -2.40
CA LEU A 5 13.55 3.52 -2.22
C LEU A 5 13.20 3.91 -0.78
N HIS A 6 12.24 3.19 -0.16
CA HIS A 6 11.89 3.38 1.25
C HIS A 6 12.04 2.08 2.04
N VAL A 7 12.53 2.20 3.27
CA VAL A 7 12.66 1.09 4.22
C VAL A 7 12.02 1.52 5.54
N ILE A 8 10.90 0.90 5.89
CA ILE A 8 10.14 1.22 7.10
C ILE A 8 10.33 0.09 8.11
N ASN A 9 10.67 0.44 9.35
CA ASN A 9 10.65 -0.49 10.46
C ASN A 9 9.40 -0.18 11.30
N TYR A 10 8.45 -1.11 11.33
CA TYR A 10 7.17 -0.93 12.00
C TYR A 10 6.81 -2.25 12.70
N GLU A 11 6.46 -2.17 14.00
CA GLU A 11 6.09 -3.32 14.83
C GLU A 11 7.11 -4.49 14.77
N GLY A 12 8.40 -4.17 14.74
CA GLY A 12 9.48 -5.18 14.68
C GLY A 12 9.63 -5.87 13.33
N LYS A 13 8.87 -5.47 12.31
CA LYS A 13 9.00 -5.93 10.93
C LYS A 13 9.60 -4.84 10.05
N GLN A 14 10.30 -5.28 9.01
CA GLN A 14 10.86 -4.39 8.00
C GLN A 14 10.06 -4.50 6.71
N TYR A 15 9.61 -3.36 6.21
CA TYR A 15 8.87 -3.21 4.96
C TYR A 15 9.75 -2.49 3.95
N ARG A 16 9.97 -3.12 2.80
CA ARG A 16 10.81 -2.58 1.71
C ARG A 16 9.91 -2.15 0.57
N ILE A 17 9.89 -0.86 0.27
CA ILE A 17 9.02 -0.27 -0.76
C ILE A 17 9.92 0.13 -1.94
N PRO A 18 9.73 -0.46 -3.13
CA PRO A 18 10.64 -0.28 -4.27
C PRO A 18 10.33 0.93 -5.16
N PHE A 19 9.31 1.72 -4.83
CA PHE A 19 8.86 2.90 -5.58
C PHE A 19 8.75 4.12 -4.66
N ASP A 20 8.71 5.31 -5.24
CA ASP A 20 8.68 6.56 -4.49
C ASP A 20 7.28 6.87 -3.95
N LEU A 21 7.20 7.45 -2.75
CA LEU A 21 5.96 7.73 -2.02
C LEU A 21 6.15 8.98 -1.15
N ASP A 22 5.09 9.79 -1.02
CA ASP A 22 5.02 10.79 0.04
C ASP A 22 4.55 10.14 1.34
N LEU A 23 5.46 10.00 2.29
CA LEU A 23 5.21 9.41 3.61
C LEU A 23 5.00 10.45 4.72
N GLY A 24 4.87 11.73 4.35
CA GLY A 24 4.59 12.81 5.31
C GLY A 24 3.12 12.84 5.76
N ILE A 25 2.21 12.34 4.93
CA ILE A 25 0.77 12.31 5.20
C ILE A 25 0.46 11.26 6.27
N ASP A 26 -0.27 11.69 7.30
CA ASP A 26 -0.75 10.84 8.41
C ASP A 26 0.34 9.98 9.08
N ASN A 27 1.59 10.43 9.02
CA ASN A 27 2.75 9.71 9.54
C ASN A 27 2.54 9.22 10.99
N GLY A 28 2.80 7.93 11.22
CA GLY A 28 2.65 7.27 12.51
C GLY A 28 1.24 6.80 12.83
N LYS A 29 0.24 7.08 11.98
CA LYS A 29 -1.15 6.67 12.24
C LYS A 29 -1.49 5.32 11.61
N VAL A 30 -2.56 4.72 12.14
CA VAL A 30 -3.30 3.62 11.52
C VAL A 30 -4.65 4.17 11.08
N ILE A 31 -5.05 3.85 9.86
CA ILE A 31 -6.23 4.41 9.18
C ILE A 31 -7.12 3.26 8.71
N ASP A 32 -8.42 3.38 8.96
CA ASP A 32 -9.43 2.45 8.42
C ASP A 32 -9.82 2.87 7.00
N VAL A 33 -9.43 2.04 6.03
CA VAL A 33 -9.74 2.25 4.61
C VAL A 33 -10.93 1.36 4.23
N PRO A 34 -12.01 1.92 3.66
CA PRO A 34 -13.12 1.13 3.15
C PRO A 34 -12.85 0.64 1.71
N ASN A 35 -13.23 -0.60 1.42
CA ASN A 35 -13.31 -1.14 0.07
C ASN A 35 -14.30 -0.29 -0.74
N ARG A 36 -13.87 0.12 -1.94
CA ARG A 36 -14.60 1.03 -2.83
C ARG A 36 -15.92 0.46 -3.40
N PHE A 37 -16.12 -0.87 -3.34
CA PHE A 37 -17.29 -1.56 -3.87
C PHE A 37 -18.20 -2.12 -2.77
N SER A 38 -17.63 -2.79 -1.77
CA SER A 38 -18.38 -3.47 -0.72
C SER A 38 -18.59 -2.62 0.55
N GLY A 39 -17.72 -1.63 0.79
CA GLY A 39 -17.67 -0.87 2.04
C GLY A 39 -17.07 -1.61 3.23
N GLU A 40 -16.63 -2.87 3.07
CA GLU A 40 -15.83 -3.59 4.07
C GLU A 40 -14.53 -2.83 4.37
N LYS A 41 -14.04 -2.85 5.61
CA LYS A 41 -12.89 -2.03 6.01
C LYS A 41 -11.68 -2.87 6.36
N ALA A 42 -10.50 -2.32 6.09
CA ALA A 42 -9.24 -2.81 6.58
C ALA A 42 -8.43 -1.67 7.25
N SER A 43 -7.76 -1.97 8.37
CA SER A 43 -6.91 -1.01 9.07
C SER A 43 -5.48 -1.09 8.56
N LEU A 44 -4.95 0.01 8.04
CA LEU A 44 -3.61 0.09 7.45
C LEU A 44 -2.74 1.10 8.17
N PRO A 45 -1.44 0.84 8.40
CA PRO A 45 -0.51 1.88 8.80
C PRO A 45 -0.34 2.90 7.65
N TRP A 46 -0.01 4.15 7.98
CA TRP A 46 0.07 5.26 7.03
C TRP A 46 0.88 4.96 5.76
N PHE A 47 1.99 4.23 5.87
CA PHE A 47 2.82 3.89 4.71
C PHE A 47 2.15 2.87 3.79
N ALA A 48 1.30 1.97 4.32
CA ALA A 48 0.53 1.05 3.49
C ALA A 48 -0.67 1.76 2.84
N VAL A 49 -1.24 2.78 3.50
CA VAL A 49 -2.23 3.68 2.87
C VAL A 49 -1.62 4.39 1.67
N ALA A 50 -0.40 4.93 1.79
CA ALA A 50 0.29 5.56 0.67
C ALA A 50 0.49 4.59 -0.53
N VAL A 51 0.78 3.31 -0.27
CA VAL A 51 0.85 2.28 -1.33
C VAL A 51 -0.54 2.03 -1.94
N TYR A 52 -1.61 1.99 -1.12
CA TYR A 52 -2.98 1.81 -1.61
C TYR A 52 -3.39 2.97 -2.54
N ASP A 53 -3.14 4.21 -2.13
CA ASP A 53 -3.45 5.40 -2.93
C ASP A 53 -2.67 5.42 -4.24
N LEU A 54 -1.40 5.00 -4.22
CA LEU A 54 -0.60 4.83 -5.44
C LEU A 54 -1.24 3.83 -6.40
N ILE A 55 -1.72 2.68 -5.91
CA ILE A 55 -2.39 1.67 -6.74
C ILE A 55 -3.65 2.25 -7.37
N MET A 56 -4.47 2.97 -6.59
CA MET A 56 -5.70 3.61 -7.11
C MET A 56 -5.39 4.63 -8.21
N GLY A 57 -4.38 5.49 -7.98
CA GLY A 57 -3.93 6.45 -8.98
C GLY A 57 -3.39 5.77 -10.23
N ALA A 58 -2.55 4.74 -10.07
CA ALA A 58 -1.97 3.98 -11.17
C ALA A 58 -3.06 3.29 -12.02
N GLU A 59 -4.08 2.70 -11.39
CA GLU A 59 -5.24 2.13 -12.09
C GLU A 59 -5.99 3.20 -12.90
N GLN A 60 -6.24 4.37 -12.30
CA GLN A 60 -6.94 5.47 -12.98
C GLN A 60 -6.18 6.04 -14.18
N PHE A 61 -4.84 6.06 -14.12
CA PHE A 61 -3.98 6.56 -15.20
C PHE A 61 -3.45 5.46 -16.13
N GLU A 62 -3.95 4.23 -16.01
CA GLU A 62 -3.53 3.07 -16.80
C GLU A 62 -2.03 2.73 -16.68
N ASP A 63 -1.37 3.14 -15.58
CA ASP A 63 -0.01 2.72 -15.25
C ASP A 63 -0.03 1.34 -14.58
N TYR A 64 -0.28 0.31 -15.39
CA TYR A 64 -0.39 -1.06 -14.91
C TYR A 64 0.92 -1.62 -14.35
N SER A 65 2.07 -1.02 -14.69
CA SER A 65 3.36 -1.45 -14.15
C SER A 65 3.50 -1.05 -12.68
N THR A 66 3.14 0.19 -12.35
CA THR A 66 3.12 0.68 -10.97
C THR A 66 2.01 -0.01 -10.17
N MET A 67 0.82 -0.17 -10.76
CA MET A 67 -0.30 -0.89 -10.16
C MET A 67 0.13 -2.30 -9.74
N GLN A 68 0.70 -3.09 -10.66
CA GLN A 68 1.11 -4.46 -10.37
C GLN A 68 2.17 -4.54 -9.27
N GLN A 69 3.15 -3.63 -9.26
CA GLN A 69 4.17 -3.58 -8.21
C GLN A 69 3.57 -3.28 -6.82
N GLY A 70 2.59 -2.37 -6.75
CA GLY A 70 1.87 -2.10 -5.51
C GLY A 70 1.04 -3.31 -5.05
N LEU A 71 0.33 -3.97 -5.97
CA LEU A 71 -0.44 -5.18 -5.65
C LEU A 71 0.46 -6.31 -5.14
N ASP A 72 1.61 -6.55 -5.78
CA ASP A 72 2.57 -7.56 -5.35
C ASP A 72 3.15 -7.26 -3.97
N TRP A 73 3.42 -5.97 -3.70
CA TRP A 73 3.86 -5.53 -2.38
C TRP A 73 2.79 -5.78 -1.30
N PHE A 74 1.52 -5.49 -1.59
CA PHE A 74 0.40 -5.77 -0.69
C PHE A 74 0.23 -7.28 -0.44
N ARG A 75 0.24 -8.10 -1.50
CA ARG A 75 0.18 -9.57 -1.38
C ARG A 75 1.30 -10.12 -0.49
N GLN A 76 2.49 -9.52 -0.55
CA GLN A 76 3.64 -9.94 0.26
C GLN A 76 3.51 -9.54 1.74
N TYR A 77 3.13 -8.30 2.03
CA TYR A 77 3.24 -7.72 3.38
C TYR A 77 1.91 -7.60 4.13
N PHE A 78 0.80 -7.47 3.41
CA PHE A 78 -0.56 -7.23 3.92
C PHE A 78 -1.59 -8.11 3.16
N PRO A 79 -1.43 -9.45 3.17
CA PRO A 79 -2.24 -10.33 2.33
C PRO A 79 -3.73 -10.32 2.69
N LYS A 80 -4.09 -10.03 3.95
CA LYS A 80 -5.51 -9.98 4.35
C LYS A 80 -6.16 -8.72 3.82
N GLU A 81 -5.49 -7.59 4.02
CA GLU A 81 -5.95 -6.27 3.58
C GLU A 81 -5.97 -6.19 2.05
N TYR A 82 -5.04 -6.88 1.37
CA TYR A 82 -5.11 -7.11 -0.08
C TYR A 82 -6.45 -7.76 -0.48
N MET A 83 -6.82 -8.88 0.14
CA MET A 83 -8.08 -9.57 -0.19
C MET A 83 -9.32 -8.72 0.13
N THR A 84 -9.24 -7.87 1.15
CA THR A 84 -10.36 -6.99 1.53
C THR A 84 -10.47 -5.78 0.62
N LEU A 85 -9.37 -5.19 0.15
CA LEU A 85 -9.37 -3.89 -0.52
C LEU A 85 -9.09 -3.93 -2.03
N LEU A 86 -8.33 -4.93 -2.50
CA LEU A 86 -7.65 -4.89 -3.81
C LEU A 86 -7.87 -6.14 -4.68
N ASP A 87 -8.55 -7.16 -4.17
CA ASP A 87 -8.99 -8.35 -4.92
C ASP A 87 -10.40 -8.13 -5.50
#